data_AF-A0A7S4ST92-F1
#
_entry.id   AF-A0A7S4ST92-F1
#
_cell.length_a   1.000
_cell.length_b   1.000
_cell.length_c   1.000
_cell.angle_alpha   90.00
_cell.angle_beta   90.00
_cell.angle_gamma   90.00
#
_symmetry.space_group_name_H-M   'P 1'
#
loop_
_entity.id
_entity.type
_entity.pdbx_description
1 polymer ?
#
loop_
_entity_poly.entity_id
_entity_poly.type
_entity_poly.pdbx_seq_one_letter_code
_entity_poly.pdbx_strand_id
1 'polypeptide(L)'
;GERAQLVEACVRAYGRLRIEEGEAPGDEAVVSISSAVLFSASGEVVADTACWVCVCTGLASPRDLAVAAALCRASREVVDGPAVWSALLRQWYPKATLLNPDWVAQAGLERNLEAALEDNFSFAAVTMGLKPDAPHSLGAIMDVLPQQSTPKAVLKWMSKHPDHFRQSPDGSAFCVVRRPEDLQSCRDWRMVNPFRLPAPHSLERSGPPEEPLPHGASGQESEQLCKELDAKQAFRLYHTGLLLQRSDQSKRGKLEAWEYYTESNSKCVLAPGDLLDLAECRARAIRANDPAVVHELVSQTLEGMVSKVPFGFWHRRVQILTVALNGAQLRIGRERRKKFERKLLDFMEWVKRERGFGFYHCEACGSRWKSGFSYEEMAQACLRCGAPCKPYRIRDLEPQRETGRPRAGRADGPAEGGRSSEIRLLSRAAAGAAPRE
;
A
#
# COMPACT_ATOMS: atom_id res chain seq x y z
N GLY A 1 13.54 17.83 31.87
CA GLY A 1 13.09 17.63 33.26
C GLY A 1 11.58 17.55 33.32
N GLU A 2 10.90 18.68 33.14
CA GLU A 2 9.44 18.81 33.30
C GLU A 2 8.62 17.93 32.34
N ARG A 3 9.07 17.79 31.09
CA ARG A 3 8.38 16.95 30.08
C ARG A 3 8.34 15.47 30.48
N ALA A 4 9.37 14.95 31.15
CA ALA A 4 9.40 13.57 31.61
C ALA A 4 8.48 13.37 32.84
N GLN A 5 8.39 14.37 33.72
CA GLN A 5 7.54 14.34 34.91
C GLN A 5 6.04 14.44 34.57
N LEU A 6 5.67 15.26 33.59
CA LEU A 6 4.29 15.33 33.08
C LEU A 6 3.86 13.99 32.45
N VAL A 7 4.73 13.42 31.61
CA VAL A 7 4.54 12.11 30.97
C VAL A 7 4.41 11.01 32.03
N GLU A 8 5.26 10.99 33.06
CA GLU A 8 5.18 10.04 34.17
C GLU A 8 3.92 10.21 35.02
N ALA A 9 3.48 11.45 35.26
CA ALA A 9 2.23 11.74 35.97
C ALA A 9 1.00 11.28 35.18
N CYS A 10 0.97 11.52 33.86
CA CYS A 10 -0.06 11.01 32.96
C CYS A 10 -0.06 9.48 32.96
N VAL A 11 1.10 8.82 32.80
CA VAL A 11 1.20 7.34 32.83
C VAL A 11 0.75 6.77 34.19
N ARG A 12 1.10 7.40 35.32
CA ARG A 12 0.58 6.99 36.65
C ARG A 12 -0.92 7.20 36.79
N ALA A 13 -1.49 8.23 36.17
CA ALA A 13 -2.93 8.45 36.15
C ALA A 13 -3.64 7.43 35.25
N TYR A 14 -3.07 7.10 34.09
CA TYR A 14 -3.57 6.06 33.18
C TYR A 14 -3.48 4.66 33.79
N GLY A 15 -2.41 4.34 34.53
CA GLY A 15 -2.25 3.06 35.23
C GLY A 15 -3.24 2.86 36.40
N ARG A 16 -3.98 3.91 36.80
CA ARG A 16 -5.03 3.85 37.83
C ARG A 16 -6.45 3.84 37.25
N LEU A 17 -6.60 3.83 35.93
CA LEU A 17 -7.91 3.67 35.29
C LEU A 17 -8.40 2.23 35.51
N ARG A 18 -9.33 2.04 36.44
CA ARG A 18 -10.15 0.84 36.50
C ARG A 18 -11.34 1.04 35.57
N ILE A 19 -11.50 0.10 34.64
CA ILE A 19 -12.71 -0.04 33.85
C ILE A 19 -13.65 -0.88 34.71
N GLU A 20 -14.69 -0.26 35.27
CA GLU A 20 -15.76 -0.99 35.96
C GLU A 20 -16.91 -1.18 34.97
N GLU A 21 -17.20 -2.45 34.64
CA GLU A 21 -18.41 -2.81 33.89
C GLU A 21 -19.61 -2.62 34.83
N GLY A 22 -20.35 -1.53 34.65
CA GLY A 22 -21.57 -1.28 35.41
C GLY A 22 -22.74 -2.04 34.82
N GLU A 23 -23.22 -3.08 35.50
CA GLU A 23 -24.54 -3.67 35.24
C GLU A 23 -25.61 -2.77 35.88
N ALA A 24 -26.14 -1.82 35.12
CA ALA A 24 -27.40 -1.16 35.45
C ALA A 24 -28.55 -1.86 34.69
N PRO A 25 -29.68 -2.18 35.33
CA PRO A 25 -30.79 -2.84 34.67
C PRO A 25 -31.53 -1.83 33.78
N GLY A 26 -31.33 -1.93 32.47
CA GLY A 26 -32.28 -1.39 31.49
C GLY A 26 -31.73 -0.55 30.33
N ASP A 27 -30.46 -0.16 30.30
CA ASP A 27 -29.88 0.60 29.18
C ASP A 27 -28.45 0.15 28.86
N GLU A 28 -28.03 0.36 27.61
CA GLU A 28 -26.75 -0.05 27.02
C GLU A 28 -25.55 0.16 27.94
N ALA A 29 -24.56 -0.76 27.87
CA ALA A 29 -23.37 -0.76 28.71
C ALA A 29 -22.64 0.60 28.72
N VAL A 30 -22.84 1.37 29.78
CA VAL A 30 -22.09 2.60 30.04
C VAL A 30 -20.78 2.21 30.71
N VAL A 31 -19.67 2.34 29.97
CA VAL A 31 -18.33 2.23 30.54
C VAL A 31 -18.11 3.43 31.46
N SER A 32 -18.27 3.24 32.76
CA SER A 32 -17.95 4.26 33.77
C SER A 32 -16.46 4.23 34.08
N ILE A 33 -15.76 5.31 33.77
CA ILE A 33 -14.34 5.47 34.05
C ILE A 33 -14.21 6.34 35.31
N SER A 34 -14.05 5.70 36.46
CA SER A 34 -13.87 6.36 37.76
C SER A 34 -12.39 6.67 38.01
N SER A 35 -11.89 7.77 37.44
CA SER A 35 -10.58 8.34 37.83
C SER A 35 -10.78 9.61 38.66
N ALA A 36 -10.67 9.49 39.98
CA ALA A 36 -10.72 10.62 40.90
C ALA A 36 -9.65 11.71 40.60
N VAL A 37 -8.58 11.36 39.88
CA VAL A 37 -7.49 12.29 39.55
C VAL A 37 -7.82 13.12 38.30
N LEU A 38 -8.46 12.55 37.28
CA LEU A 38 -8.85 13.29 36.07
C LEU A 38 -10.05 14.20 36.28
N PHE A 39 -10.97 13.85 37.20
CA PHE A 39 -12.13 14.69 37.53
C PHE A 39 -11.83 15.78 38.58
N SER A 40 -10.66 15.73 39.23
CA SER A 40 -10.20 16.80 40.15
C SER A 40 -9.30 17.84 39.48
N ALA A 41 -8.84 17.58 38.26
CA ALA A 41 -8.15 18.57 37.46
C ALA A 41 -9.18 19.63 37.07
N SER A 42 -9.00 20.85 37.58
CA SER A 42 -9.86 22.01 37.31
C SER A 42 -10.19 22.09 35.82
N GLY A 43 -11.33 22.68 35.46
CA GLY A 43 -11.72 22.89 34.06
C GLY A 43 -10.66 23.60 33.19
N GLU A 44 -9.60 24.14 33.79
CA GLU A 44 -8.41 24.70 33.14
C GLU A 44 -7.46 23.65 32.54
N VAL A 45 -7.30 22.45 33.13
CA VAL A 45 -6.40 21.40 32.60
C VAL A 45 -7.02 20.66 31.42
N VAL A 46 -8.36 20.59 31.38
CA VAL A 46 -9.12 20.10 30.22
C VAL A 46 -9.15 21.14 29.08
N ALA A 47 -8.90 22.41 29.38
CA ALA A 47 -8.89 23.50 28.40
C ALA A 47 -7.57 23.62 27.62
N ASP A 48 -6.45 23.06 28.12
CA ASP A 48 -5.18 23.13 27.39
C ASP A 48 -5.04 21.98 26.39
N THR A 49 -5.62 22.21 25.21
CA THR A 49 -5.50 21.39 24.00
C THR A 49 -4.05 20.99 23.72
N ALA A 50 -3.06 21.85 24.00
CA ALA A 50 -1.65 21.57 23.70
C ALA A 50 -1.06 20.48 24.61
N CYS A 51 -1.46 20.43 25.88
CA CYS A 51 -1.04 19.41 26.82
C CYS A 51 -1.59 18.02 26.40
N TRP A 52 -2.87 17.95 26.04
CA TRP A 52 -3.48 16.72 25.53
C TRP A 52 -2.83 16.23 24.23
N VAL A 53 -2.55 17.13 23.28
CA VAL A 53 -1.79 16.77 22.07
C VAL A 53 -0.43 16.19 22.43
N CYS A 54 0.30 16.77 23.38
CA CYS A 54 1.60 16.24 23.81
C CYS A 54 1.49 14.84 24.43
N VAL A 55 0.49 14.58 25.25
CA VAL A 55 0.25 13.26 25.86
C VAL A 55 -0.11 12.23 24.80
N CYS A 56 -1.07 12.55 23.93
CA CYS A 56 -1.52 11.67 22.85
C CYS A 56 -0.41 11.37 21.83
N THR A 57 0.51 12.30 21.59
CA THR A 57 1.61 12.12 20.62
C THR A 57 2.88 11.51 21.22
N GLY A 58 3.12 11.67 22.52
CA GLY A 58 4.33 11.16 23.17
C GLY A 58 4.22 9.73 23.69
N LEU A 59 3.01 9.25 23.99
CA LEU A 59 2.80 8.03 24.77
C LEU A 59 1.81 7.02 24.19
N ALA A 60 0.90 7.44 23.32
CA ALA A 60 -0.24 6.61 22.95
C ALA A 60 0.10 5.68 21.78
N SER A 61 -0.15 4.38 21.96
CA SER A 61 -0.43 3.50 20.83
C SER A 61 -1.78 3.87 20.20
N PRO A 62 -2.08 3.44 18.96
CA PRO A 62 -3.41 3.67 18.36
C PRO A 62 -4.57 3.14 19.22
N ARG A 63 -4.32 2.08 20.00
CA ARG A 63 -5.29 1.54 20.96
C ARG A 63 -5.54 2.50 22.11
N ASP A 64 -4.49 3.11 22.64
CA ASP A 64 -4.59 4.06 23.76
C ASP A 64 -5.31 5.34 23.32
N LEU A 65 -5.15 5.77 22.06
CA LEU A 65 -5.95 6.84 21.49
C LEU A 65 -7.44 6.51 21.42
N ALA A 66 -7.81 5.28 21.06
CA ALA A 66 -9.21 4.88 21.04
C ALA A 66 -9.83 4.93 22.44
N VAL A 67 -9.09 4.52 23.46
CA VAL A 67 -9.51 4.65 24.87
C VAL A 67 -9.62 6.12 25.26
N ALA A 68 -8.64 6.96 24.91
CA ALA A 68 -8.65 8.38 25.20
C ALA A 68 -9.84 9.11 24.52
N ALA A 69 -10.17 8.76 23.28
CA ALA A 69 -11.32 9.30 22.54
C ALA A 69 -12.68 8.82 23.08
N ALA A 70 -12.69 7.79 23.93
CA ALA A 70 -13.90 7.32 24.61
C ALA A 70 -14.14 8.00 25.96
N LEU A 71 -13.13 8.70 26.53
CA LEU A 71 -13.24 9.33 27.85
C LEU A 71 -14.28 10.46 27.88
N CYS A 72 -14.20 11.41 26.97
CA CYS A 72 -15.17 12.52 26.87
C CYS A 72 -15.15 13.16 25.48
N ARG A 73 -16.07 14.11 25.24
CA ARG A 73 -16.15 14.82 23.96
C ARG A 73 -14.91 15.65 23.66
N ALA A 74 -14.39 16.38 24.66
CA ALA A 74 -13.21 17.22 24.48
C ALA A 74 -11.96 16.37 24.15
N SER A 75 -11.76 15.24 24.84
CA SER A 75 -10.65 14.34 24.52
C SER A 75 -10.80 13.72 23.14
N ARG A 76 -12.02 13.38 22.71
CA ARG A 76 -12.29 12.95 21.33
C ARG A 76 -11.91 14.01 20.31
N GLU A 77 -12.30 15.27 20.53
CA GLU A 77 -11.97 16.39 19.63
C GLU A 77 -10.45 16.58 19.51
N VAL A 78 -9.70 16.43 20.60
CA VAL A 78 -8.23 16.49 20.57
C VAL A 78 -7.61 15.28 19.87
N VAL A 79 -8.05 14.07 20.23
CA VAL A 79 -7.53 12.81 19.66
C VAL A 79 -7.83 12.72 18.16
N ASP A 80 -8.99 13.17 17.72
CA ASP A 80 -9.38 13.20 16.32
C ASP A 80 -8.72 14.36 15.56
N GLY A 81 -8.06 15.28 16.26
CA GLY A 81 -7.36 16.41 15.67
C GLY A 81 -6.18 15.99 14.78
N PRO A 82 -5.94 16.71 13.67
CA PRO A 82 -4.90 16.36 12.69
C PRO A 82 -3.49 16.41 13.27
N ALA A 83 -3.26 17.22 14.31
CA ALA A 83 -1.96 17.33 14.98
C ALA A 83 -1.52 16.00 15.62
N VAL A 84 -2.44 15.27 16.26
CA VAL A 84 -2.15 13.99 16.91
C VAL A 84 -1.78 12.94 15.88
N TRP A 85 -2.64 12.76 14.86
CA TRP A 85 -2.41 11.77 13.82
C TRP A 85 -1.20 12.08 12.94
N SER A 86 -0.90 13.36 12.68
CA SER A 86 0.31 13.75 11.94
C SER A 86 1.58 13.39 12.70
N ALA A 87 1.60 13.62 14.01
CA ALA A 87 2.74 13.26 14.85
C ALA A 87 2.89 11.73 14.95
N LEU A 88 1.80 10.99 15.14
CA LEU A 88 1.84 9.52 15.13
C LEU A 88 2.29 8.96 13.79
N LEU A 89 1.83 9.52 12.67
CA LEU A 89 2.25 9.09 11.34
C LEU A 89 3.75 9.29 11.16
N ARG A 90 4.31 10.42 11.58
CA ARG A 90 5.77 10.67 11.55
C ARG A 90 6.55 9.73 12.47
N GLN A 91 6.00 9.37 13.62
CA GLN A 91 6.67 8.51 14.60
C GLN A 91 6.66 7.03 14.17
N TRP A 92 5.50 6.51 13.79
CA TRP A 92 5.30 5.10 13.47
C TRP A 92 5.71 4.76 12.04
N TYR A 93 5.55 5.72 11.14
CA TYR A 93 5.88 5.57 9.74
C TYR A 93 6.79 6.73 9.30
N PRO A 94 8.04 6.82 9.78
CA PRO A 94 8.93 7.94 9.45
C PRO A 94 9.24 8.05 7.94
N LYS A 95 9.13 6.93 7.21
CA LYS A 95 9.25 6.88 5.74
C LYS A 95 7.91 6.98 5.01
N ALA A 96 6.79 7.11 5.74
CA ALA A 96 5.49 7.41 5.14
C ALA A 96 5.50 8.87 4.71
N THR A 97 6.09 9.12 3.54
CA THR A 97 5.90 10.38 2.88
C THR A 97 4.56 10.30 2.17
N LEU A 98 3.64 11.20 2.55
CA LEU A 98 2.52 11.61 1.68
C LEU A 98 3.03 12.34 0.41
N LEU A 99 4.34 12.48 0.27
CA LEU A 99 5.00 13.01 -0.91
C LEU A 99 5.50 11.84 -1.75
N ASN A 100 5.32 11.94 -3.06
CA ASN A 100 5.78 10.94 -4.01
C ASN A 100 7.28 10.64 -3.76
N PRO A 101 7.68 9.38 -3.55
CA PRO A 101 9.08 9.02 -3.32
C PRO A 101 9.99 9.45 -4.48
N ASP A 102 9.48 9.46 -5.71
CA ASP A 102 10.21 9.98 -6.87
C ASP A 102 10.40 11.48 -6.81
N TRP A 103 9.42 12.22 -6.29
CA TRP A 103 9.57 13.66 -6.08
C TRP A 103 10.57 13.96 -4.97
N VAL A 104 10.56 13.19 -3.88
CA VAL A 104 11.55 13.35 -2.79
C VAL A 104 12.95 12.99 -3.30
N ALA A 105 13.08 11.92 -4.09
CA ALA A 105 14.33 11.51 -4.72
C ALA A 105 14.80 12.54 -5.77
N GLN A 106 13.89 13.07 -6.59
CA GLN A 106 14.18 14.08 -7.59
C GLN A 106 14.52 15.43 -6.96
N ALA A 107 13.80 15.86 -5.94
CA ALA A 107 14.11 17.07 -5.18
C ALA A 107 15.44 16.94 -4.42
N GLY A 108 15.73 15.75 -3.89
CA GLY A 108 17.03 15.43 -3.29
C GLY A 108 18.16 15.44 -4.31
N LEU A 109 17.95 14.82 -5.47
CA LEU A 109 18.90 14.85 -6.59
C LEU A 109 19.11 16.27 -7.12
N GLU A 110 18.04 17.04 -7.32
CA GLU A 110 18.09 18.45 -7.73
C GLU A 110 18.89 19.27 -6.70
N ARG A 111 18.67 19.09 -5.40
CA ARG A 111 19.49 19.72 -4.35
C ARG A 111 20.96 19.33 -4.42
N ASN A 112 21.25 18.04 -4.61
CA ASN A 112 22.63 17.56 -4.66
C ASN A 112 23.36 18.09 -5.91
N LEU A 113 22.67 18.14 -7.06
CA LEU A 113 23.19 18.73 -8.29
C LEU A 113 23.39 20.25 -8.13
N GLU A 114 22.45 20.96 -7.50
CA GLU A 114 22.60 22.38 -7.18
C GLU A 114 23.81 22.62 -6.26
N ALA A 115 23.98 21.81 -5.21
CA ALA A 115 25.12 21.92 -4.31
C ALA A 115 26.46 21.64 -5.02
N ALA A 116 26.48 20.71 -5.98
CA ALA A 116 27.67 20.45 -6.78
C ALA A 116 27.98 21.56 -7.79
N LEU A 117 26.97 22.25 -8.30
CA LEU A 117 27.13 23.44 -9.15
C LEU A 117 27.62 24.67 -8.37
N GLU A 118 27.34 24.74 -7.07
CA GLU A 118 27.85 25.81 -6.19
C GLU A 118 29.36 25.71 -5.91
N ASP A 119 30.03 24.64 -6.34
CA ASP A 119 31.49 24.56 -6.28
C ASP A 119 32.15 25.58 -7.22
N ASN A 120 33.20 26.25 -6.73
CA ASN A 120 33.95 27.27 -7.47
C ASN A 120 34.50 26.74 -8.81
N PHE A 121 34.73 25.43 -8.90
CA PHE A 121 35.15 24.76 -10.13
C PHE A 121 34.11 24.85 -11.26
N SER A 122 32.82 24.67 -10.95
CA SER A 122 31.74 24.76 -11.96
C SER A 122 31.62 26.17 -12.52
N PHE A 123 31.72 27.17 -11.65
CA PHE A 123 31.74 28.58 -12.04
C PHE A 123 32.96 28.93 -12.90
N ALA A 124 34.17 28.51 -12.48
CA ALA A 124 35.39 28.74 -13.23
C ALA A 124 35.37 28.03 -14.60
N ALA A 125 34.87 26.79 -14.66
CA ALA A 125 34.77 26.03 -15.90
C ALA A 125 33.91 26.76 -16.94
N VAL A 126 32.72 27.22 -16.56
CA VAL A 126 31.80 27.92 -17.48
C VAL A 126 32.36 29.29 -17.87
N THR A 127 32.86 30.07 -16.91
CA THR A 127 33.37 31.43 -17.18
C THR A 127 34.65 31.43 -18.00
N MET A 128 35.53 30.44 -17.83
CA MET A 128 36.79 30.32 -18.58
C MET A 128 36.63 29.57 -19.90
N GLY A 129 35.78 28.55 -19.94
CA GLY A 129 35.59 27.67 -21.10
C GLY A 129 34.73 28.26 -22.21
N LEU A 130 33.81 29.18 -21.89
CA LEU A 130 32.97 29.83 -22.88
C LEU A 130 33.48 31.23 -23.24
N LYS A 131 33.26 31.62 -24.50
CA LYS A 131 33.60 32.95 -25.01
C LYS A 131 32.68 34.00 -24.34
N PRO A 132 33.24 35.06 -23.73
CA PRO A 132 32.42 36.14 -23.16
C PRO A 132 31.71 36.94 -24.27
N ASP A 133 30.56 37.53 -23.93
CA ASP A 133 29.73 38.35 -24.84
C ASP A 133 29.33 37.64 -26.14
N ALA A 134 29.16 36.31 -26.08
CA ALA A 134 28.69 35.50 -27.18
C ALA A 134 27.44 34.70 -26.77
N PRO A 135 26.48 34.49 -27.69
CA PRO A 135 25.31 33.67 -27.44
C PRO A 135 25.69 32.19 -27.40
N HIS A 136 25.34 31.51 -26.30
CA HIS A 136 25.53 30.08 -26.10
C HIS A 136 24.19 29.39 -25.89
N SER A 137 24.03 28.19 -26.44
CA SER A 137 22.89 27.34 -26.11
C SER A 137 23.05 26.75 -24.70
N LEU A 138 21.95 26.33 -24.08
CA LEU A 138 22.01 25.64 -22.79
C LEU A 138 22.83 24.34 -22.88
N GLY A 139 22.76 23.65 -24.02
CA GLY A 139 23.59 22.46 -24.31
C GLY A 139 25.09 22.77 -24.25
N ALA A 140 25.53 23.86 -24.89
CA ALA A 140 26.94 24.26 -24.89
C ALA A 140 27.44 24.60 -23.47
N ILE A 141 26.59 25.18 -22.62
CA ILE A 141 26.92 25.42 -21.21
C ILE A 141 27.03 24.11 -20.44
N MET A 142 26.12 23.17 -20.68
CA MET A 142 26.12 21.85 -20.03
C MET A 142 27.33 21.01 -20.45
N ASP A 143 27.82 21.14 -21.68
CA ASP A 143 28.98 20.39 -22.19
C ASP A 143 30.31 20.84 -21.54
N VAL A 144 30.36 22.06 -21.01
CA VAL A 144 31.54 22.60 -20.30
C VAL A 144 31.55 22.22 -18.81
N LEU A 145 30.39 21.85 -18.25
CA LEU A 145 30.29 21.49 -16.84
C LEU A 145 30.90 20.10 -16.58
N PRO A 146 31.71 19.94 -15.52
CA PRO A 146 32.40 18.68 -15.23
C PRO A 146 31.48 17.54 -14.76
N GLN A 147 30.22 17.84 -14.42
CA GLN A 147 29.24 16.88 -13.92
C GLN A 147 27.96 16.91 -14.75
N GLN A 148 27.35 15.74 -14.94
CA GLN A 148 26.03 15.63 -15.58
C GLN A 148 24.99 16.35 -14.73
N SER A 149 24.65 17.57 -15.14
CA SER A 149 23.65 18.42 -14.50
C SER A 149 22.34 18.38 -15.28
N THR A 150 21.23 18.78 -14.67
CA THR A 150 19.96 18.93 -15.38
C THR A 150 19.79 20.37 -15.87
N PRO A 151 19.11 20.62 -17.01
CA PRO A 151 18.83 21.96 -17.51
C PRO A 151 18.26 22.91 -16.44
N LYS A 152 17.33 22.39 -15.63
CA LYS A 152 16.67 23.13 -14.55
C LYS A 152 17.65 23.54 -13.43
N ALA A 153 18.55 22.64 -13.02
CA ALA A 153 19.56 22.94 -12.00
C ALA A 153 20.55 24.01 -12.50
N VAL A 154 21.00 23.90 -13.77
CA VAL A 154 21.91 24.87 -14.39
C VAL A 154 21.26 26.25 -14.50
N LEU A 155 20.00 26.35 -14.93
CA LEU A 155 19.28 27.64 -15.02
C LEU A 155 19.13 28.30 -13.65
N LYS A 156 18.78 27.52 -12.62
CA LYS A 156 18.66 28.02 -11.25
C LYS A 156 20.00 28.46 -10.68
N TRP A 157 21.07 27.74 -11.01
CA TRP A 157 22.43 28.14 -10.64
C TRP A 157 22.83 29.44 -11.34
N MET A 158 22.66 29.55 -12.66
CA MET A 158 22.97 30.77 -13.42
C MET A 158 22.15 31.97 -12.93
N SER A 159 20.89 31.78 -12.52
CA SER A 159 20.06 32.85 -11.98
C SER A 159 20.54 33.37 -10.62
N LYS A 160 21.33 32.60 -9.87
CA LYS A 160 21.98 33.06 -8.62
C LYS A 160 23.21 33.93 -8.89
N HIS A 161 23.72 33.97 -10.13
CA HIS A 161 24.90 34.72 -10.55
C HIS A 161 24.55 35.76 -11.65
N PRO A 162 23.69 36.75 -11.36
CA PRO A 162 23.17 37.68 -12.36
C PRO A 162 24.22 38.59 -12.98
N ASP A 163 25.37 38.77 -12.32
CA ASP A 163 26.49 39.57 -12.82
C ASP A 163 27.30 38.83 -13.89
N HIS A 164 27.15 37.51 -13.96
CA HIS A 164 27.94 36.63 -14.82
C HIS A 164 27.13 35.96 -15.92
N PHE A 165 25.80 35.94 -15.81
CA PHE A 165 24.95 35.31 -16.81
C PHE A 165 23.78 36.20 -17.22
N ARG A 166 23.57 36.30 -18.53
CA ARG A 166 22.41 36.96 -19.13
C ARG A 166 21.65 35.99 -20.02
N GLN A 167 20.35 36.19 -20.15
CA GLN A 167 19.45 35.41 -21.00
C GLN A 167 18.88 36.30 -22.10
N SER A 168 18.84 35.78 -23.31
CA SER A 168 18.25 36.46 -24.45
C SER A 168 16.76 36.75 -24.23
N PRO A 169 16.17 37.78 -24.87
CA PRO A 169 14.76 38.15 -24.67
C PRO A 169 13.76 37.02 -24.98
N ASP A 170 14.09 36.17 -25.95
CA ASP A 170 13.32 34.98 -26.35
C ASP A 170 13.55 33.78 -25.41
N GLY A 171 14.62 33.80 -24.61
CA GLY A 171 14.97 32.75 -23.65
C GLY A 171 15.69 31.54 -24.25
N SER A 172 16.08 31.60 -25.53
CA SER A 172 16.72 30.49 -26.25
C SER A 172 18.22 30.38 -26.02
N ALA A 173 18.88 31.50 -25.67
CA ALA A 173 20.32 31.59 -25.55
C ALA A 173 20.76 32.31 -24.28
N PHE A 174 22.01 32.07 -23.91
CA PHE A 174 22.65 32.55 -22.69
C PHE A 174 24.01 33.15 -22.98
N CYS A 175 24.36 34.22 -22.29
CA CYS A 175 25.62 34.92 -22.45
C CYS A 175 26.40 34.89 -21.13
N VAL A 176 27.70 34.65 -21.22
CA VAL A 176 28.64 34.69 -20.09
C VAL A 176 29.29 36.06 -20.03
N VAL A 177 29.30 36.67 -18.85
CA VAL A 177 29.84 38.01 -18.57
C VAL A 177 30.99 37.87 -17.57
N ARG A 178 32.19 38.28 -18.00
CA ARG A 178 33.36 38.33 -17.12
C ARG A 178 33.50 39.69 -16.46
N ARG A 179 33.30 40.74 -17.27
CA ARG A 179 33.28 42.12 -16.80
C ARG A 179 32.12 42.87 -17.47
N PRO A 180 31.48 43.83 -16.78
CA PRO A 180 30.36 44.59 -17.35
C PRO A 180 30.72 45.33 -18.64
N GLU A 181 32.00 45.72 -18.80
CA GLU A 181 32.48 46.47 -19.96
C GLU A 181 32.60 45.60 -21.22
N ASP A 182 32.63 44.27 -21.06
CA ASP A 182 32.77 43.32 -22.17
C ASP A 182 31.44 43.13 -22.94
N LEU A 183 30.31 43.62 -22.41
CA LEU A 183 28.97 43.46 -22.99
C LEU A 183 28.74 44.43 -24.16
N GLN A 184 29.07 44.01 -25.39
CA GLN A 184 28.76 44.76 -26.61
C GLN A 184 27.55 44.18 -27.35
N SER A 185 27.52 42.86 -27.51
CA SER A 185 26.54 42.13 -28.32
C SER A 185 25.30 41.75 -27.52
N CYS A 186 25.48 41.44 -26.23
CA CYS A 186 24.41 40.97 -25.34
C CYS A 186 23.95 42.06 -24.35
N ARG A 187 24.16 43.35 -24.66
CA ARG A 187 23.87 44.47 -23.75
C ARG A 187 22.40 44.55 -23.32
N ASP A 188 21.47 44.21 -24.21
CA ASP A 188 20.02 44.27 -23.96
C ASP A 188 19.45 42.99 -23.33
N TRP A 189 20.31 42.02 -22.99
CA TRP A 189 19.89 40.74 -22.45
C TRP A 189 19.57 40.84 -20.96
N ARG A 190 18.60 40.05 -20.51
CA ARG A 190 18.03 40.14 -19.16
C ARG A 190 18.71 39.16 -18.21
N MET A 191 18.42 39.27 -16.92
CA MET A 191 18.81 38.23 -15.95
C MET A 191 18.17 36.88 -16.32
N VAL A 192 18.89 35.79 -16.04
CA VAL A 192 18.41 34.43 -16.29
C VAL A 192 17.15 34.16 -15.46
N ASN A 193 16.07 33.76 -16.12
CA ASN A 193 14.83 33.37 -15.47
C ASN A 193 14.81 31.84 -15.24
N PRO A 194 14.86 31.36 -13.97
CA PRO A 194 14.91 29.93 -13.69
C PRO A 194 13.62 29.18 -13.99
N PHE A 195 12.51 29.89 -14.24
CA PHE A 195 11.20 29.30 -14.54
C PHE A 195 10.90 29.21 -16.04
N ARG A 196 11.75 29.79 -16.90
CA ARG A 196 11.55 29.78 -18.35
C ARG A 196 12.55 28.82 -18.99
N LEU A 197 12.13 27.57 -19.19
CA LEU A 197 12.90 26.58 -19.93
C LEU A 197 12.98 26.99 -21.41
N PRO A 198 14.13 26.80 -22.08
CA PRO A 198 14.24 26.99 -23.52
C PRO A 198 13.23 26.11 -24.26
N ALA A 199 12.73 26.57 -25.41
CA ALA A 199 11.87 25.75 -26.25
C ALA A 199 12.58 24.42 -26.61
N PRO A 200 11.87 23.28 -26.65
CA PRO A 200 12.48 21.95 -26.81
C PRO A 200 13.32 21.80 -28.08
N HIS A 201 13.05 22.61 -29.11
CA HIS A 201 13.81 22.65 -30.36
C HIS A 201 15.26 23.15 -30.22
N SER A 202 15.63 23.75 -29.08
CA SER A 202 16.99 24.27 -28.82
C SER A 202 17.89 23.29 -28.04
N LEU A 203 17.35 22.15 -27.61
CA LEU A 203 18.08 21.11 -26.88
C LEU A 203 18.49 19.92 -27.77
N GLU A 204 18.40 20.07 -29.10
CA GLU A 204 18.86 19.04 -30.04
C GLU A 204 20.36 18.79 -29.89
N ARG A 205 20.65 17.80 -29.04
CA ARG A 205 21.92 17.10 -28.99
C ARG A 205 22.06 16.42 -30.35
N SER A 206 23.13 16.72 -31.08
CA SER A 206 23.47 16.09 -32.36
C SER A 206 23.77 14.59 -32.17
N GLY A 207 22.71 13.79 -32.04
CA GLY A 207 22.74 12.34 -31.85
C GLY A 207 21.51 11.70 -32.52
N PRO A 208 21.58 10.41 -32.88
CA PRO A 208 20.51 9.74 -33.62
C PRO A 208 19.19 9.69 -32.83
N PRO A 209 18.03 9.69 -33.53
CA PRO A 209 16.72 9.84 -32.91
C PRO A 209 16.38 8.63 -32.03
N GLU A 210 16.25 8.86 -30.73
CA GLU A 210 15.73 7.88 -29.78
C GLU A 210 14.19 7.99 -29.73
N GLU A 211 13.50 6.87 -29.93
CA GLU A 211 12.03 6.79 -29.91
C GLU A 211 11.47 7.26 -28.56
N PRO A 212 10.40 8.09 -28.54
CA PRO A 212 9.78 8.52 -27.31
C PRO A 212 9.04 7.36 -26.64
N LEU A 213 9.58 6.86 -25.53
CA LEU A 213 8.87 5.94 -24.64
C LEU A 213 7.68 6.65 -23.97
N PRO A 214 6.53 5.98 -23.82
CA PRO A 214 5.33 6.56 -23.24
C PRO A 214 5.54 6.81 -21.74
N HIS A 215 5.64 8.08 -21.34
CA HIS A 215 5.60 8.46 -19.93
C HIS A 215 4.20 8.21 -19.36
N GLY A 216 4.11 7.27 -18.43
CA GLY A 216 2.86 6.76 -17.86
C GLY A 216 2.16 7.76 -16.95
N ALA A 217 0.88 8.00 -17.22
CA ALA A 217 -0.02 8.87 -16.47
C ALA A 217 -0.36 8.39 -15.03
N SER A 218 0.07 7.19 -14.61
CA SER A 218 -0.31 6.62 -13.32
C SER A 218 0.43 7.20 -12.11
N GLY A 219 1.55 7.89 -12.31
CA GLY A 219 2.30 8.53 -11.22
C GLY A 219 1.61 9.77 -10.64
N GLN A 220 0.88 10.52 -11.48
CA GLN A 220 0.21 11.77 -11.10
C GLN A 220 -1.04 11.54 -10.24
N GLU A 221 -1.78 10.45 -10.44
CA GLU A 221 -2.98 10.16 -9.64
C GLU A 221 -2.63 9.80 -8.19
N SER A 222 -1.54 9.06 -7.98
CA SER A 222 -1.06 8.78 -6.61
C SER A 222 -0.46 10.04 -5.94
N GLU A 223 0.02 10.99 -6.75
CA GLU A 223 0.57 12.29 -6.33
C GLU A 223 -0.50 13.25 -5.78
N GLN A 224 -1.71 13.26 -6.36
CA GLN A 224 -2.84 14.04 -5.85
C GLN A 224 -3.45 13.41 -4.60
N LEU A 225 -3.54 12.08 -4.58
CA LEU A 225 -4.17 11.33 -3.48
C LEU A 225 -3.58 11.64 -2.11
N CYS A 226 -2.26 11.69 -2.00
CA CYS A 226 -1.60 11.87 -0.72
C CYS A 226 -1.64 13.34 -0.23
N LYS A 227 -1.90 14.31 -1.12
CA LYS A 227 -2.14 15.70 -0.75
C LYS A 227 -3.57 15.93 -0.22
N GLU A 228 -4.49 15.03 -0.55
CA GLU A 228 -5.91 15.12 -0.16
C GLU A 228 -6.27 14.31 1.09
N LEU A 229 -5.42 13.37 1.50
CA LEU A 229 -5.69 12.51 2.65
C LEU A 229 -5.49 13.26 3.98
N ASP A 230 -6.53 13.24 4.81
CA ASP A 230 -6.39 13.61 6.22
C ASP A 230 -5.39 12.68 6.94
N ALA A 231 -4.66 13.22 7.92
CA ALA A 231 -3.60 12.51 8.62
C ALA A 231 -4.11 11.22 9.31
N LYS A 232 -5.34 11.23 9.83
CA LYS A 232 -5.98 10.05 10.43
C LYS A 232 -6.28 8.98 9.38
N GLN A 233 -6.78 9.40 8.22
CA GLN A 233 -7.06 8.49 7.10
C GLN A 233 -5.76 7.89 6.57
N ALA A 234 -4.72 8.70 6.37
CA ALA A 234 -3.39 8.24 5.97
C ALA A 234 -2.82 7.23 6.97
N PHE A 235 -2.85 7.54 8.28
CA PHE A 235 -2.37 6.63 9.32
C PHE A 235 -3.07 5.27 9.26
N ARG A 236 -4.41 5.28 9.16
CA ARG A 236 -5.21 4.05 9.03
C ARG A 236 -4.80 3.26 7.79
N LEU A 237 -4.63 3.92 6.65
CA LEU A 237 -4.26 3.25 5.41
C LEU A 237 -2.87 2.62 5.49
N TYR A 238 -1.89 3.29 6.10
CA TYR A 238 -0.55 2.71 6.35
C TYR A 238 -0.63 1.52 7.33
N HIS A 239 -1.32 1.69 8.45
CA HIS A 239 -1.47 0.65 9.46
C HIS A 239 -2.19 -0.59 8.92
N THR A 240 -3.11 -0.43 7.98
CA THR A 240 -3.85 -1.55 7.39
C THR A 240 -3.19 -2.15 6.14
N GLY A 241 -2.01 -1.63 5.75
CA GLY A 241 -1.30 -2.08 4.54
C GLY A 241 -2.05 -1.75 3.24
N LEU A 242 -3.02 -0.82 3.30
CA LEU A 242 -3.72 -0.25 2.16
C LEU A 242 -2.93 0.90 1.51
N LEU A 243 -1.93 1.41 2.21
CA LEU A 243 -0.91 2.29 1.65
C LEU A 243 0.46 1.71 2.00
N LEU A 244 1.28 1.47 0.98
CA LEU A 244 2.59 0.88 1.14
C LEU A 244 3.63 1.99 1.35
N GLN A 245 4.59 1.74 2.23
CA GLN A 245 5.69 2.66 2.51
C GLN A 245 6.81 2.62 1.45
N ARG A 246 6.56 2.04 0.27
CA ARG A 246 7.61 1.66 -0.67
C ARG A 246 7.94 2.78 -1.66
N SER A 247 9.15 3.33 -1.53
CA SER A 247 9.81 4.20 -2.50
C SER A 247 10.33 3.48 -3.74
N ASP A 248 10.42 2.16 -3.71
CA ASP A 248 11.32 1.42 -4.61
C ASP A 248 10.63 0.85 -5.86
N GLN A 249 9.32 1.10 -6.04
CA GLN A 249 8.57 0.58 -7.19
C GLN A 249 8.82 1.35 -8.50
N SER A 250 9.38 2.56 -8.45
CA SER A 250 9.34 3.46 -9.62
C SER A 250 10.30 3.13 -10.74
N LYS A 251 11.40 2.39 -10.48
CA LYS A 251 12.45 2.20 -11.50
C LYS A 251 12.34 0.92 -12.33
N ARG A 252 11.51 -0.07 -11.94
CA ARG A 252 11.56 -1.43 -12.53
C ARG A 252 10.24 -1.91 -13.15
N GLY A 253 9.28 -1.01 -13.30
CA GLY A 253 7.97 -1.31 -13.86
C GLY A 253 6.91 -1.55 -12.78
N LYS A 254 5.66 -1.60 -13.23
CA LYS A 254 4.49 -1.75 -12.35
C LYS A 254 4.40 -3.19 -11.85
N LEU A 255 4.56 -3.38 -10.54
CA LEU A 255 4.24 -4.64 -9.87
C LEU A 255 2.75 -4.73 -9.58
N GLU A 256 2.17 -5.92 -9.75
CA GLU A 256 0.84 -6.19 -9.24
C GLU A 256 0.86 -6.26 -7.70
N ALA A 257 -0.30 -6.10 -7.07
CA ALA A 257 -0.44 -6.01 -5.62
C ALA A 257 0.07 -7.24 -4.83
N TRP A 258 0.24 -8.38 -5.50
CA TRP A 258 0.70 -9.66 -4.95
C TRP A 258 2.11 -10.07 -5.41
N GLU A 259 2.83 -9.17 -6.07
CA GLU A 259 4.15 -9.42 -6.63
C GLU A 259 5.21 -8.62 -5.87
N TYR A 260 6.42 -9.17 -5.80
CA TYR A 260 7.57 -8.52 -5.19
C TYR A 260 8.86 -8.88 -5.92
N TYR A 261 9.88 -8.03 -5.78
CA TYR A 261 11.24 -8.38 -6.19
C TYR A 261 11.99 -8.99 -5.00
N THR A 262 12.70 -10.07 -5.26
CA THR A 262 13.69 -10.63 -4.33
C THR A 262 14.97 -9.79 -4.32
N GLU A 263 15.88 -10.09 -3.40
CA GLU A 263 17.22 -9.49 -3.38
C GLU A 263 18.02 -9.76 -4.67
N SER A 264 17.75 -10.89 -5.34
CA SER A 264 18.34 -11.22 -6.65
C SER A 264 17.62 -10.55 -7.82
N ASN A 265 16.74 -9.59 -7.56
CA ASN A 265 15.95 -8.86 -8.55
C ASN A 265 15.01 -9.74 -9.38
N SER A 266 14.72 -10.97 -8.94
CA SER A 266 13.72 -11.82 -9.59
C SER A 266 12.31 -11.43 -9.14
N LYS A 267 11.37 -11.42 -10.09
CA LYS A 267 9.96 -11.16 -9.82
C LYS A 267 9.31 -12.42 -9.24
N CYS A 268 8.77 -12.32 -8.04
CA CYS A 268 8.11 -13.42 -7.33
C CYS A 268 6.68 -13.06 -6.92
N VAL A 269 5.88 -14.09 -6.65
CA VAL A 269 4.49 -13.98 -6.15
C VAL A 269 4.50 -14.29 -4.65
N LEU A 270 3.69 -13.57 -3.88
CA LEU A 270 3.49 -13.83 -2.45
C LEU A 270 3.10 -15.29 -2.20
N ALA A 271 3.55 -15.85 -1.08
CA ALA A 271 3.14 -17.19 -0.70
C ALA A 271 1.61 -17.26 -0.52
N PRO A 272 0.98 -18.43 -0.74
CA PRO A 272 -0.47 -18.59 -0.66
C PRO A 272 -1.08 -18.06 0.64
N GLY A 273 -0.48 -18.38 1.78
CA GLY A 273 -0.90 -17.91 3.11
C GLY A 273 -0.81 -16.39 3.23
N ASP A 274 0.34 -15.80 2.91
CA ASP A 274 0.57 -14.36 2.97
C ASP A 274 -0.40 -13.57 2.07
N LEU A 275 -0.71 -14.11 0.88
CA LEU A 275 -1.65 -13.48 -0.04
C LEU A 275 -3.09 -13.55 0.46
N LEU A 276 -3.48 -14.66 1.10
CA LEU A 276 -4.80 -14.79 1.75
C LEU A 276 -4.91 -13.84 2.96
N ASP A 277 -3.88 -13.78 3.81
CA ASP A 277 -3.80 -12.87 4.95
C ASP A 277 -3.90 -11.41 4.49
N LEU A 278 -3.15 -11.04 3.45
CA LEU A 278 -3.17 -9.70 2.87
C LEU A 278 -4.54 -9.35 2.29
N ALA A 279 -5.14 -10.26 1.53
CA ALA A 279 -6.47 -10.06 0.95
C ALA A 279 -7.55 -9.91 2.03
N GLU A 280 -7.51 -10.73 3.07
CA GLU A 280 -8.42 -10.68 4.21
C GLU A 280 -8.30 -9.36 4.98
N CYS A 281 -7.07 -8.97 5.33
CA CYS A 281 -6.80 -7.72 6.03
C CYS A 281 -7.31 -6.52 5.23
N ARG A 282 -6.99 -6.45 3.94
CA ARG A 282 -7.41 -5.37 3.04
C ARG A 282 -8.93 -5.31 2.86
N ALA A 283 -9.58 -6.45 2.67
CA ALA A 283 -11.04 -6.53 2.51
C ALA A 283 -11.80 -6.08 3.77
N ARG A 284 -11.28 -6.34 4.97
CA ARG A 284 -11.88 -5.88 6.24
C ARG A 284 -11.57 -4.40 6.52
N ALA A 285 -10.39 -3.94 6.10
CA ALA A 285 -9.91 -2.60 6.38
C ALA A 285 -10.54 -1.52 5.50
N ILE A 286 -10.88 -1.83 4.24
CA ILE A 286 -11.37 -0.83 3.28
C ILE A 286 -12.67 -0.16 3.76
N ARG A 287 -12.81 1.13 3.42
CA ARG A 287 -13.99 1.95 3.70
C ARG A 287 -14.54 2.57 2.42
N ALA A 288 -15.85 2.85 2.40
CA ALA A 288 -16.53 3.40 1.24
C ALA A 288 -16.01 4.78 0.80
N ASN A 289 -15.41 5.55 1.72
CA ASN A 289 -14.88 6.89 1.44
C ASN A 289 -13.38 6.87 1.12
N ASP A 290 -12.79 5.70 0.92
CA ASP A 290 -11.39 5.60 0.56
C ASP A 290 -11.15 6.05 -0.89
N PRO A 291 -9.95 6.54 -1.20
CA PRO A 291 -9.65 6.96 -2.55
C PRO A 291 -9.72 5.80 -3.56
N ALA A 292 -10.03 6.12 -4.81
CA ALA A 292 -10.24 5.11 -5.86
C ALA A 292 -9.03 4.16 -6.05
N VAL A 293 -7.80 4.67 -5.92
CA VAL A 293 -6.58 3.85 -6.04
C VAL A 293 -6.49 2.76 -4.95
N VAL A 294 -7.03 3.04 -3.75
CA VAL A 294 -7.06 2.06 -2.66
C VAL A 294 -8.07 0.96 -2.97
N HIS A 295 -9.25 1.32 -3.52
CA HIS A 295 -10.21 0.33 -4.00
C HIS A 295 -9.64 -0.54 -5.13
N GLU A 296 -8.88 0.06 -6.04
CA GLU A 296 -8.18 -0.65 -7.12
C GLU A 296 -7.13 -1.63 -6.56
N LEU A 297 -6.33 -1.19 -5.58
CA LEU A 297 -5.34 -2.03 -4.90
C LEU A 297 -6.00 -3.25 -4.22
N VAL A 298 -7.11 -3.06 -3.52
CA VAL A 298 -7.86 -4.17 -2.91
C VAL A 298 -8.42 -5.09 -3.99
N SER A 299 -8.99 -4.54 -5.07
CA SER A 299 -9.48 -5.32 -6.21
C SER A 299 -8.36 -6.17 -6.83
N GLN A 300 -7.17 -5.60 -7.04
CA GLN A 300 -6.00 -6.34 -7.52
C GLN A 300 -5.62 -7.44 -6.54
N THR A 301 -5.52 -7.14 -5.24
CA THR A 301 -5.19 -8.15 -4.23
C THR A 301 -6.15 -9.34 -4.26
N LEU A 302 -7.46 -9.08 -4.40
CA LEU A 302 -8.49 -10.12 -4.53
C LEU A 302 -8.31 -10.92 -5.83
N GLU A 303 -7.94 -10.27 -6.94
CA GLU A 303 -7.62 -10.96 -8.18
C GLU A 303 -6.41 -11.89 -8.05
N GLY A 304 -5.34 -11.43 -7.38
CA GLY A 304 -4.21 -12.27 -7.00
C GLY A 304 -4.64 -13.47 -6.18
N MET A 305 -5.45 -13.27 -5.14
CA MET A 305 -5.98 -14.35 -4.31
C MET A 305 -6.79 -15.37 -5.13
N VAL A 306 -7.63 -14.88 -6.06
CA VAL A 306 -8.51 -15.73 -6.87
C VAL A 306 -7.71 -16.52 -7.91
N SER A 307 -6.70 -15.93 -8.53
CA SER A 307 -6.04 -16.48 -9.72
C SER A 307 -4.63 -17.03 -9.49
N LYS A 308 -3.94 -16.63 -8.42
CA LYS A 308 -2.53 -16.99 -8.18
C LYS A 308 -2.33 -17.92 -6.99
N VAL A 309 -3.25 -17.94 -6.03
CA VAL A 309 -3.19 -18.93 -4.95
C VAL A 309 -3.47 -20.31 -5.56
N PRO A 310 -2.52 -21.27 -5.46
CA PRO A 310 -2.64 -22.61 -6.03
C PRO A 310 -3.81 -23.38 -5.39
N PHE A 311 -4.14 -24.57 -5.88
CA PHE A 311 -5.28 -25.36 -5.43
C PHE A 311 -5.42 -25.44 -3.89
N GLY A 312 -6.65 -25.23 -3.37
CA GLY A 312 -6.99 -25.33 -1.93
C GLY A 312 -7.41 -24.00 -1.28
N PHE A 313 -7.62 -24.04 0.04
CA PHE A 313 -8.06 -22.92 0.88
C PHE A 313 -9.42 -22.35 0.45
N TRP A 314 -10.30 -23.19 -0.09
CA TRP A 314 -11.54 -22.72 -0.72
C TRP A 314 -12.43 -22.00 0.27
N HIS A 315 -12.54 -22.53 1.48
CA HIS A 315 -13.36 -21.93 2.53
C HIS A 315 -12.88 -20.51 2.87
N ARG A 316 -11.57 -20.33 3.04
CA ARG A 316 -10.98 -19.03 3.36
C ARG A 316 -11.17 -18.02 2.23
N ARG A 317 -10.99 -18.44 0.97
CA ARG A 317 -11.28 -17.59 -0.20
C ARG A 317 -12.75 -17.19 -0.28
N VAL A 318 -13.67 -18.11 0.00
CA VAL A 318 -15.11 -17.84 0.05
C VAL A 318 -15.40 -16.77 1.10
N GLN A 319 -14.84 -16.90 2.31
CA GLN A 319 -15.01 -15.92 3.38
C GLN A 319 -14.49 -14.53 2.96
N ILE A 320 -13.27 -14.45 2.42
CA ILE A 320 -12.66 -13.19 1.99
C ILE A 320 -13.50 -12.53 0.88
N LEU A 321 -13.88 -13.27 -0.16
CA LEU A 321 -14.73 -12.75 -1.24
C LEU A 321 -16.11 -12.33 -0.73
N THR A 322 -16.71 -13.10 0.18
CA THR A 322 -18.03 -12.78 0.74
C THR A 322 -17.98 -11.47 1.52
N VAL A 323 -16.96 -11.29 2.38
CA VAL A 323 -16.73 -10.03 3.11
C VAL A 323 -16.52 -8.87 2.13
N ALA A 324 -15.69 -9.06 1.11
CA ALA A 324 -15.38 -8.03 0.12
C ALA A 324 -16.58 -7.63 -0.76
N LEU A 325 -17.41 -8.59 -1.17
CA LEU A 325 -18.51 -8.37 -2.11
C LEU A 325 -19.80 -7.92 -1.42
N ASN A 326 -20.11 -8.49 -0.25
CA ASN A 326 -21.31 -8.13 0.51
C ASN A 326 -21.11 -6.85 1.31
N GLY A 327 -19.86 -6.48 1.62
CA GLY A 327 -19.56 -5.18 2.20
C GLY A 327 -19.89 -4.06 1.21
N ALA A 328 -20.72 -3.11 1.62
CA ALA A 328 -20.95 -1.86 0.87
C ALA A 328 -19.70 -0.96 0.80
N GLN A 329 -18.58 -1.38 1.40
CA GLN A 329 -17.36 -0.61 1.54
C GLN A 329 -16.50 -0.64 0.27
N LEU A 330 -16.45 -1.76 -0.46
CA LEU A 330 -15.53 -1.92 -1.59
C LEU A 330 -16.19 -1.49 -2.91
N ARG A 331 -15.70 -0.39 -3.50
CA ARG A 331 -16.13 0.11 -4.80
C ARG A 331 -15.41 -0.66 -5.92
N ILE A 332 -16.14 -1.55 -6.59
CA ILE A 332 -15.63 -2.31 -7.74
C ILE A 332 -16.57 -2.10 -8.93
N GLY A 333 -16.01 -1.94 -10.12
CA GLY A 333 -16.77 -1.93 -11.36
C GLY A 333 -17.61 -3.19 -11.55
N ARG A 334 -18.76 -3.04 -12.23
CA ARG A 334 -19.78 -4.10 -12.41
C ARG A 334 -19.20 -5.39 -12.99
N GLU A 335 -18.33 -5.31 -14.00
CA GLU A 335 -17.78 -6.49 -14.67
C GLU A 335 -16.80 -7.27 -13.79
N ARG A 336 -15.94 -6.57 -13.03
CA ARG A 336 -15.05 -7.20 -12.05
C ARG A 336 -15.83 -7.83 -10.90
N ARG A 337 -16.89 -7.17 -10.41
CA ARG A 337 -17.80 -7.74 -9.40
C ARG A 337 -18.42 -9.06 -9.88
N LYS A 338 -18.98 -9.11 -11.09
CA LYS A 338 -19.51 -10.35 -11.70
C LYS A 338 -18.43 -11.44 -11.85
N LYS A 339 -17.18 -11.07 -12.17
CA LYS A 339 -16.06 -12.02 -12.24
C LYS A 339 -15.80 -12.66 -10.87
N PHE A 340 -15.78 -11.85 -9.81
CA PHE A 340 -15.61 -12.35 -8.45
C PHE A 340 -16.81 -13.16 -7.95
N GLU A 341 -18.04 -12.78 -8.27
CA GLU A 341 -19.25 -13.55 -7.92
C GLU A 341 -19.25 -14.94 -8.58
N ARG A 342 -18.87 -15.03 -9.85
CA ARG A 342 -18.70 -16.34 -10.53
C ARG A 342 -17.63 -17.19 -9.84
N LYS A 343 -16.49 -16.59 -9.49
CA LYS A 343 -15.42 -17.29 -8.79
C LYS A 343 -15.81 -17.70 -7.37
N LEU A 344 -16.63 -16.90 -6.70
CA LEU A 344 -17.20 -17.25 -5.40
C LEU A 344 -18.08 -18.51 -5.51
N LEU A 345 -18.94 -18.61 -6.54
CA LEU A 345 -19.75 -19.80 -6.78
C LEU A 345 -18.88 -21.03 -7.07
N ASP A 346 -17.85 -20.89 -7.91
CA ASP A 346 -16.87 -21.96 -8.15
C ASP A 346 -16.27 -22.42 -6.82
N PHE A 347 -15.75 -21.50 -6.00
CA PHE A 347 -15.13 -21.84 -4.72
C PHE A 347 -16.11 -22.46 -3.73
N MET A 348 -17.36 -22.00 -3.68
CA MET A 348 -18.40 -22.62 -2.85
C MET A 348 -18.69 -24.06 -3.27
N GLU A 349 -18.59 -24.39 -4.56
CA GLU A 349 -18.66 -25.78 -5.03
C GLU A 349 -17.45 -26.58 -4.52
N TRP A 350 -16.25 -26.02 -4.62
CA TRP A 350 -15.03 -26.68 -4.12
C TRP A 350 -15.02 -26.86 -2.60
N VAL A 351 -15.56 -25.92 -1.83
CA VAL A 351 -15.76 -26.05 -0.37
C VAL A 351 -16.60 -27.29 -0.02
N LYS A 352 -17.59 -27.64 -0.85
CA LYS A 352 -18.40 -28.85 -0.65
C LYS A 352 -17.61 -30.14 -0.88
N ARG A 353 -16.50 -30.07 -1.61
CA ARG A 353 -15.56 -31.17 -1.84
C ARG A 353 -14.45 -31.20 -0.78
N GLU A 354 -14.07 -30.03 -0.25
CA GLU A 354 -13.03 -29.87 0.79
C GLU A 354 -13.53 -30.23 2.20
N ARG A 355 -14.85 -30.21 2.42
CA ARG A 355 -15.43 -30.59 3.72
C ARG A 355 -15.14 -32.07 4.02
N GLY A 356 -14.69 -32.32 5.24
CA GLY A 356 -14.45 -33.68 5.74
C GLY A 356 -15.09 -33.90 7.12
N PHE A 357 -15.04 -35.16 7.56
CA PHE A 357 -15.22 -35.52 8.96
C PHE A 357 -13.98 -35.11 9.75
N GLY A 358 -14.10 -34.03 10.53
CA GLY A 358 -13.06 -33.59 11.45
C GLY A 358 -13.22 -34.25 12.82
N PHE A 359 -12.09 -34.57 13.42
CA PHE A 359 -11.98 -35.10 14.77
C PHE A 359 -11.34 -34.04 15.65
N TYR A 360 -11.99 -33.73 16.76
CA TYR A 360 -11.59 -32.64 17.65
C TYR A 360 -11.24 -33.19 19.02
N HIS A 361 -10.29 -32.52 19.66
CA HIS A 361 -9.94 -32.76 21.05
C HIS A 361 -9.79 -31.40 21.73
N CYS A 362 -10.56 -31.17 22.79
CA CYS A 362 -10.45 -29.96 23.59
C CYS A 362 -9.38 -30.14 24.65
N GLU A 363 -8.31 -29.34 24.58
CA GLU A 363 -7.23 -29.36 25.57
C GLU A 363 -7.70 -28.89 26.96
N ALA A 364 -8.67 -27.97 27.02
CA ALA A 364 -9.13 -27.39 28.28
C ALA A 364 -9.97 -28.37 29.13
N CYS A 365 -10.80 -29.22 28.51
CA CYS A 365 -11.71 -30.12 29.24
C CYS A 365 -11.59 -31.60 28.86
N GLY A 366 -10.65 -31.94 27.98
CA GLY A 366 -10.40 -33.30 27.49
C GLY A 366 -11.47 -33.88 26.57
N SER A 367 -12.53 -33.13 26.25
CA SER A 367 -13.63 -33.67 25.42
C SER A 367 -13.17 -34.00 24.00
N ARG A 368 -13.83 -34.98 23.38
CA ARG A 368 -13.58 -35.40 22.00
C ARG A 368 -14.90 -35.47 21.25
N TRP A 369 -14.94 -34.97 20.03
CA TRP A 369 -16.12 -35.05 19.17
C TRP A 369 -15.72 -35.16 17.71
N LYS A 370 -16.71 -35.49 16.87
CA LYS A 370 -16.58 -35.53 15.42
C LYS A 370 -17.59 -34.58 14.80
N SER A 371 -17.21 -33.91 13.73
CA SER A 371 -18.09 -33.01 12.98
C SER A 371 -17.95 -33.28 11.49
N GLY A 372 -19.08 -33.47 10.80
CA GLY A 372 -19.13 -33.60 9.33
C GLY A 372 -18.97 -32.28 8.58
N PHE A 373 -18.82 -31.17 9.31
CA PHE A 373 -18.61 -29.82 8.78
C PHE A 373 -17.26 -29.28 9.25
N SER A 374 -16.19 -29.98 8.90
CA SER A 374 -14.83 -29.62 9.34
C SER A 374 -13.93 -29.25 8.18
N TYR A 375 -13.04 -28.28 8.45
CA TYR A 375 -12.03 -27.78 7.54
C TYR A 375 -10.71 -27.65 8.31
N GLU A 376 -9.57 -27.79 7.63
CA GLU A 376 -8.26 -27.98 8.27
C GLU A 376 -7.86 -26.84 9.22
N GLU A 377 -8.24 -25.62 8.87
CA GLU A 377 -7.90 -24.42 9.66
C GLU A 377 -9.05 -23.89 10.53
N MET A 378 -10.23 -24.50 10.48
CA MET A 378 -11.42 -23.99 11.17
C MET A 378 -11.56 -24.58 12.57
N ALA A 379 -11.50 -23.71 13.58
CA ALA A 379 -11.83 -24.09 14.94
C ALA A 379 -13.35 -24.19 15.14
N GLN A 380 -13.78 -25.17 15.93
CA GLN A 380 -15.15 -25.27 16.43
C GLN A 380 -15.15 -25.08 17.95
N ALA A 381 -16.19 -24.42 18.46
CA ALA A 381 -16.37 -24.28 19.90
C ALA A 381 -16.66 -25.64 20.52
N CYS A 382 -15.90 -26.00 21.57
CA CYS A 382 -16.14 -27.19 22.35
C CYS A 382 -17.54 -27.14 22.98
N LEU A 383 -18.36 -28.17 22.76
CA LEU A 383 -19.72 -28.24 23.30
C LEU A 383 -19.80 -28.27 24.84
N ARG A 384 -18.67 -28.54 25.52
CA ARG A 384 -18.63 -28.64 26.98
C ARG A 384 -18.17 -27.36 27.67
N CYS A 385 -17.15 -26.68 27.14
CA CYS A 385 -16.55 -25.50 27.77
C CYS A 385 -16.48 -24.26 26.86
N GLY A 386 -16.95 -24.34 25.62
CA GLY A 386 -16.92 -23.25 24.65
C GLY A 386 -15.54 -22.93 24.04
N ALA A 387 -14.46 -23.54 24.54
CA ALA A 387 -13.11 -23.27 24.03
C ALA A 387 -13.00 -23.60 22.53
N PRO A 388 -12.38 -22.73 21.70
CA PRO A 388 -12.19 -23.00 20.28
C PRO A 388 -11.14 -24.10 20.09
N CYS A 389 -11.48 -25.14 19.33
CA CYS A 389 -10.57 -26.26 19.05
C CYS A 389 -10.49 -26.53 17.56
N LYS A 390 -9.28 -26.66 17.03
CA LYS A 390 -9.05 -27.09 15.63
C LYS A 390 -9.17 -28.61 15.53
N PRO A 391 -9.58 -29.15 14.38
CA PRO A 391 -9.56 -30.60 14.18
C PRO A 391 -8.10 -31.07 14.17
N TYR A 392 -7.77 -32.10 14.94
CA TYR A 392 -6.45 -32.73 14.91
C TYR A 392 -6.31 -33.74 13.77
N ARG A 393 -7.44 -34.10 13.14
CA ARG A 393 -7.51 -34.98 11.98
C ARG A 393 -8.74 -34.65 11.16
N ILE A 394 -8.60 -34.65 9.84
CA ILE A 394 -9.72 -34.61 8.90
C ILE A 394 -9.68 -35.88 8.06
N ARG A 395 -10.85 -36.49 7.87
CA ARG A 395 -11.06 -37.58 6.94
C ARG A 395 -12.05 -37.11 5.88
N ASP A 396 -11.73 -37.33 4.61
CA ASP A 396 -12.65 -37.01 3.53
C ASP A 396 -14.00 -37.67 3.76
N LEU A 397 -15.07 -36.96 3.40
CA LEU A 397 -16.38 -37.59 3.32
C LEU A 397 -16.26 -38.73 2.30
N GLU A 398 -16.53 -39.96 2.73
CA GLU A 398 -16.60 -41.07 1.79
C GLU A 398 -17.56 -40.65 0.68
N PRO A 399 -17.13 -40.69 -0.60
CA PRO A 399 -18.03 -40.37 -1.69
C PRO A 399 -19.21 -41.28 -1.48
N GLN A 400 -20.38 -40.67 -1.32
CA GLN A 400 -21.63 -41.38 -1.11
C GLN A 400 -21.71 -42.37 -2.26
N ARG A 401 -21.25 -43.62 -2.02
CA ARG A 401 -21.41 -44.70 -2.97
C ARG A 401 -22.89 -44.67 -3.19
N GLU A 402 -23.31 -44.26 -4.38
CA GLU A 402 -24.72 -44.23 -4.75
C GLU A 402 -25.21 -45.59 -4.34
N THR A 403 -25.89 -45.65 -3.19
CA THR A 403 -26.45 -46.87 -2.64
C THR A 403 -27.44 -47.22 -3.70
N GLY A 404 -27.01 -48.13 -4.58
CA GLY A 404 -27.70 -48.42 -5.81
C GLY A 404 -29.14 -48.60 -5.42
N ARG A 405 -30.00 -47.69 -5.87
CA ARG A 405 -31.43 -47.96 -5.84
C ARG A 405 -31.53 -49.34 -6.49
N PRO A 406 -32.03 -50.36 -5.79
CA PRO A 406 -32.36 -51.61 -6.45
C PRO A 406 -33.25 -51.18 -7.62
N ARG A 407 -32.84 -51.48 -8.86
CA ARG A 407 -33.70 -51.33 -10.02
C ARG A 407 -34.91 -52.19 -9.71
N ALA A 408 -35.97 -51.57 -9.20
CA ALA A 408 -37.24 -52.21 -9.01
C ALA A 408 -37.74 -52.61 -10.40
N GLY A 409 -37.76 -53.91 -10.64
CA GLY A 409 -38.64 -54.59 -11.59
C GLY A 409 -38.58 -54.12 -13.04
N ARG A 410 -37.78 -54.81 -13.85
CA ARG A 410 -38.27 -55.27 -15.15
C ARG A 410 -37.81 -56.71 -15.37
N ALA A 411 -38.70 -57.62 -15.00
CA ALA A 411 -38.72 -58.95 -15.56
C ALA A 411 -39.20 -58.86 -17.03
N ASP A 412 -38.79 -59.87 -17.79
CA ASP A 412 -39.28 -60.31 -19.09
C ASP A 412 -38.65 -59.72 -20.36
N GLY A 413 -37.90 -60.61 -21.03
CA GLY A 413 -37.62 -60.56 -22.46
C GLY A 413 -36.27 -61.18 -22.84
N PRO A 414 -36.23 -62.39 -23.42
CA PRO A 414 -35.02 -62.93 -24.00
C PRO A 414 -34.84 -62.50 -25.47
N ALA A 415 -33.56 -62.53 -25.87
CA ALA A 415 -33.04 -62.80 -27.20
C ALA A 415 -32.77 -61.63 -28.18
N GLU A 416 -31.63 -61.84 -28.85
CA GLU A 416 -31.19 -61.35 -30.16
C GLU A 416 -30.41 -60.02 -30.26
N GLY A 417 -29.08 -60.18 -30.26
CA GLY A 417 -28.28 -59.93 -31.47
C GLY A 417 -28.03 -58.48 -31.88
N GLY A 418 -26.79 -57.99 -31.73
CA GLY A 418 -26.43 -56.72 -32.36
C GLY A 418 -25.06 -56.14 -32.04
N ARG A 419 -24.02 -56.75 -32.61
CA ARG A 419 -22.77 -56.14 -33.13
C ARG A 419 -22.01 -55.11 -32.28
N SER A 420 -20.82 -55.56 -31.87
CA SER A 420 -19.61 -54.77 -31.63
C SER A 420 -19.39 -53.64 -32.64
N SER A 421 -19.03 -52.47 -32.11
CA SER A 421 -18.00 -51.62 -32.70
C SER A 421 -17.07 -51.13 -31.59
N GLU A 422 -15.83 -51.60 -31.68
CA GLU A 422 -14.68 -51.16 -30.90
C GLU A 422 -14.40 -49.67 -31.14
N ILE A 423 -14.21 -48.91 -30.05
CA ILE A 423 -13.32 -47.74 -30.06
C ILE A 423 -12.32 -47.94 -28.94
N ARG A 424 -11.17 -48.53 -29.30
CA ARG A 424 -9.93 -48.44 -28.52
C ARG A 424 -9.31 -47.07 -28.82
N LEU A 425 -9.18 -46.24 -27.79
CA LEU A 425 -8.25 -45.11 -27.82
C LEU A 425 -7.21 -45.30 -26.73
N LEU A 426 -6.06 -45.78 -27.20
CA LEU A 426 -4.77 -45.78 -26.51
C LEU A 426 -4.35 -44.32 -26.28
N SER A 427 -3.85 -44.01 -25.10
CA SER A 427 -2.91 -42.90 -24.91
C SER A 427 -1.93 -43.28 -23.80
N ARG A 428 -0.77 -43.74 -24.24
CA ARG A 428 0.38 -44.13 -23.43
C ARG A 428 1.39 -42.98 -23.51
N ALA A 429 1.84 -42.54 -22.33
CA ALA A 429 3.12 -41.96 -21.96
C ALA A 429 3.96 -41.24 -23.04
N ALA A 430 4.22 -39.95 -22.80
CA ALA A 430 5.41 -39.25 -23.29
C ALA A 430 6.24 -38.81 -22.07
N ALA A 431 7.29 -39.57 -21.77
CA ALA A 431 8.43 -39.14 -20.97
C ALA A 431 9.51 -38.67 -21.96
N GLY A 432 9.80 -37.37 -21.95
CA GLY A 432 10.86 -36.77 -22.77
C GLY A 432 12.10 -36.54 -21.92
N ALA A 433 13.18 -37.23 -22.29
CA ALA A 433 14.52 -37.09 -21.74
C ALA A 433 15.16 -35.76 -22.13
N ALA A 434 15.98 -35.22 -21.23
CA ALA A 434 16.91 -34.12 -21.48
C ALA A 434 18.15 -34.62 -22.26
N PRO A 435 18.77 -33.80 -23.12
CA PRO A 435 20.13 -34.04 -23.58
C PRO A 435 21.14 -33.40 -22.62
N ARG A 436 22.21 -34.15 -22.38
CA ARG A 436 23.51 -33.65 -21.94
C ARG A 436 24.20 -32.98 -23.13
N GLU A 437 24.78 -31.82 -22.91
CA GLU A 437 26.15 -31.44 -23.26
C GLU A 437 26.63 -30.38 -22.27
#